data_AF-A0A1I4D3S7-F1
#
_entry.id   AF-A0A1I4D3S7-F1
#
_cell.length_a   1.000
_cell.length_b   1.000
_cell.length_c   1.000
_cell.angle_alpha   90.00
_cell.angle_beta   90.00
_cell.angle_gamma   90.00
#
_symmetry.space_group_name_H-M   'P 1'
#
loop_
_entity.id
_entity.type
_entity.pdbx_description
1 polymer ?
#
loop_
_entity_poly.entity_id
_entity_poly.type
_entity_poly.pdbx_seq_one_letter_code
_entity_poly.pdbx_strand_id
1 'polypeptide(L)'
;MTSTKKATLVQVAGENLRPNYTKHGIDHLLAQLLKIRQTGHNRWIACCPSHNDKSPSLAIRDDDGKILLNCFAGCSAYEIVSAVGMEISDLFPEQREYSTQNISKNPFPAADVLRCIQVEALIVAMAASDIAKDIPLSDKQKNRLLIAAARIGGAYV
;
A
#
# COMPACT_ATOMS: atom_id res chain seq x y z
N MET A 1 -22.00 54.78 -4.69
CA MET A 1 -22.43 54.73 -6.11
C MET A 1 -21.19 54.86 -6.98
N THR A 2 -21.22 54.18 -8.13
CA THR A 2 -20.15 53.95 -9.12
C THR A 2 -19.23 52.77 -8.79
N SER A 3 -18.89 51.87 -9.71
CA SER A 3 -19.63 51.30 -10.84
C SER A 3 -18.88 50.02 -11.20
N THR A 4 -19.64 48.94 -11.34
CA THR A 4 -19.21 47.60 -11.69
C THR A 4 -18.56 47.58 -13.08
N LYS A 5 -17.39 46.95 -13.23
CA LYS A 5 -16.94 46.43 -14.53
C LYS A 5 -16.53 44.96 -14.39
N LYS A 6 -17.39 44.10 -14.94
CA LYS A 6 -17.11 42.72 -15.34
C LYS A 6 -16.11 42.73 -16.51
N ALA A 7 -15.17 41.79 -16.49
CA ALA A 7 -14.45 41.30 -17.67
C ALA A 7 -14.34 39.77 -17.49
N THR A 8 -15.28 39.01 -18.04
CA THR A 8 -15.22 38.34 -19.36
C THR A 8 -14.24 37.16 -19.38
N LEU A 9 -14.85 35.97 -19.40
CA LEU A 9 -14.25 34.66 -19.68
C LEU A 9 -13.46 34.70 -21.00
N VAL A 10 -12.21 34.23 -20.94
CA VAL A 10 -11.55 33.63 -22.11
C VAL A 10 -11.38 32.15 -21.79
N GLN A 11 -12.06 31.35 -22.57
CA GLN A 11 -11.99 29.90 -22.60
C GLN A 11 -10.76 29.53 -23.45
N VAL A 12 -9.78 28.84 -22.87
CA VAL A 12 -8.69 28.22 -23.64
C VAL A 12 -8.71 26.73 -23.35
N ALA A 13 -8.86 25.97 -24.44
CA ALA A 13 -8.96 24.52 -24.48
C ALA A 13 -7.63 23.85 -24.10
N GLY A 14 -7.71 22.93 -23.14
CA GLY A 14 -7.28 21.55 -23.32
C GLY A 14 -5.85 21.26 -23.78
N GLU A 15 -4.86 21.60 -22.97
CA GLU A 15 -3.65 20.77 -22.80
C GLU A 15 -3.31 20.76 -21.30
N ASN A 16 -3.48 19.60 -20.65
CA ASN A 16 -3.18 19.41 -19.23
C ASN A 16 -1.67 19.49 -18.98
N LEU A 17 -1.12 20.70 -18.83
CA LEU A 17 0.18 20.91 -18.21
C LEU A 17 0.05 20.65 -16.70
N ARG A 18 0.09 19.38 -16.29
CA ARG A 18 0.48 19.04 -14.92
C ARG A 18 1.99 19.29 -14.84
N PRO A 19 2.49 20.21 -13.99
CA PRO A 19 3.93 20.38 -13.84
C PRO A 19 4.51 19.07 -13.31
N ASN A 20 5.49 18.49 -14.01
CA ASN A 20 6.18 17.28 -13.55
C ASN A 20 7.01 17.63 -12.30
N TYR A 21 6.44 17.45 -11.11
CA TYR A 21 7.06 17.74 -9.80
C TYR A 21 8.01 16.61 -9.35
N THR A 22 8.87 16.09 -10.21
CA THR A 22 9.57 14.81 -9.94
C THR A 22 11.04 14.89 -9.60
N LYS A 23 11.48 16.09 -9.19
CA LYS A 23 12.70 16.24 -8.38
C LYS A 23 12.58 17.21 -7.19
N HIS A 24 11.42 17.86 -6.99
CA HIS A 24 11.28 18.99 -6.06
C HIS A 24 10.00 18.96 -5.20
N GLY A 25 9.30 17.83 -5.10
CA GLY A 25 8.06 17.75 -4.31
C GLY A 25 8.24 18.20 -2.85
N ILE A 26 9.39 17.88 -2.23
CA ILE A 26 9.69 18.29 -0.86
C ILE A 26 10.00 19.79 -0.76
N ASP A 27 10.77 20.35 -1.69
CA ASP A 27 11.10 21.78 -1.71
C ASP A 27 9.84 22.63 -1.89
N HIS A 28 8.96 22.20 -2.79
CA HIS A 28 7.67 22.85 -3.03
C HIS A 28 6.76 22.78 -1.81
N LEU A 29 6.64 21.61 -1.18
CA LEU A 29 5.86 21.45 0.05
C LEU A 29 6.41 22.35 1.16
N LEU A 30 7.72 22.36 1.39
CA LEU A 30 8.34 23.20 2.41
C LEU A 30 8.13 24.68 2.10
N ALA A 31 8.21 25.13 0.84
CA ALA A 31 8.00 26.54 0.50
C ALA A 31 6.60 27.08 0.88
N GLN A 32 5.59 26.21 1.00
CA GLN A 32 4.22 26.60 1.33
C GLN A 32 3.89 26.56 2.83
N LEU A 33 4.79 26.06 3.66
CA LEU A 33 4.53 25.85 5.08
C LEU A 33 5.10 26.97 5.95
N LEU A 34 4.51 27.14 7.14
CA LEU A 34 4.92 28.15 8.11
C LEU A 34 5.69 27.51 9.27
N LYS A 35 6.58 28.29 9.90
CA LYS A 35 7.39 27.91 11.08
C LYS A 35 8.18 26.61 10.90
N ILE A 36 8.80 26.45 9.74
CA ILE A 36 9.56 25.25 9.41
C ILE A 36 10.85 25.22 10.23
N ARG A 37 11.12 24.05 10.81
CA ARG A 37 12.38 23.76 11.48
C ARG A 37 12.86 22.37 11.09
N GLN A 38 14.12 22.28 10.68
CA GLN A 38 14.77 21.00 10.44
C GLN A 38 15.13 20.33 11.77
N THR A 39 14.76 19.05 11.92
CA THR A 39 14.99 18.27 13.14
C THR A 39 16.03 17.15 12.94
N GLY A 40 16.36 16.83 11.69
CA GLY A 40 17.41 15.89 11.33
C GLY A 40 17.63 15.83 9.81
N HIS A 41 18.47 14.89 9.36
CA HIS A 41 18.62 14.64 7.93
C HIS A 41 17.28 14.21 7.34
N ASN A 42 16.84 14.90 6.29
CA ASN A 42 15.56 14.69 5.60
C ASN A 42 14.32 14.71 6.52
N ARG A 43 14.37 15.48 7.62
CA ARG A 43 13.26 15.59 8.58
C ARG A 43 13.00 17.04 8.99
N TRP A 44 11.74 17.43 8.94
CA TRP A 44 11.28 18.77 9.32
C TRP A 44 10.04 18.69 10.20
N ILE A 45 9.83 19.77 10.95
CA ILE A 45 8.56 20.04 11.61
C ILE A 45 8.06 21.41 11.16
N ALA A 46 6.75 21.53 10.92
CA ALA A 46 6.11 22.76 10.46
C ALA A 46 4.71 22.90 11.05
N CYS A 47 4.09 24.07 10.88
CA CYS A 47 2.67 24.23 11.16
C CYS A 47 1.82 23.49 10.11
N CYS A 48 0.80 22.76 10.56
CA CYS A 48 -0.12 22.10 9.64
C CYS A 48 -1.02 23.15 8.96
N PRO A 49 -1.17 23.14 7.63
CA PRO A 49 -2.02 24.07 6.91
C PRO A 49 -3.52 23.71 6.97
N SER A 50 -3.85 22.46 7.31
CA SER A 50 -5.23 21.95 7.35
C SER A 50 -6.02 22.34 8.59
N HIS A 51 -5.35 22.83 9.63
CA HIS A 51 -6.01 23.37 10.82
C HIS A 51 -5.32 24.67 11.26
N ASN A 52 -5.98 25.42 12.13
CA ASN A 52 -5.39 26.65 12.67
C ASN A 52 -4.29 26.31 13.69
N ASP A 53 -3.09 26.09 13.19
CA ASP A 53 -1.97 25.60 13.97
C ASP A 53 -1.11 26.73 14.55
N LYS A 54 -0.98 26.79 15.88
CA LYS A 54 -0.17 27.82 16.56
C LYS A 54 1.28 27.37 16.80
N SER A 55 1.50 26.07 16.94
CA SER A 55 2.80 25.44 17.24
C SER A 55 3.05 24.32 16.25
N PRO A 56 4.27 24.15 15.69
CA PRO A 56 4.53 23.13 14.67
C PRO A 56 4.02 21.73 15.07
N SER A 57 2.97 21.25 14.41
CA SER A 57 2.32 19.96 14.67
C SER A 57 2.43 18.98 13.51
N LEU A 58 2.99 19.41 12.37
CA LEU A 58 3.20 18.58 11.19
C LEU A 58 4.65 18.11 11.14
N ALA A 59 4.86 16.80 11.30
CA ALA A 59 6.13 16.15 11.02
C ALA A 59 6.21 15.75 9.54
N ILE A 60 7.35 16.05 8.92
CA ILE A 60 7.63 15.79 7.51
C ILE A 60 8.93 15.02 7.42
N ARG A 61 8.95 13.94 6.65
CA ARG A 61 10.16 13.16 6.36
C ARG A 61 10.25 12.86 4.87
N ASP A 62 11.41 13.06 4.29
CA ASP A 62 11.74 12.53 2.96
C ASP A 62 12.48 11.19 3.11
N ASP A 63 11.97 10.17 2.46
CA ASP A 63 12.42 8.79 2.49
C ASP A 63 12.70 8.33 1.06
N ASP A 64 13.86 8.73 0.55
CA ASP A 64 14.31 8.51 -0.83
C ASP A 64 13.23 8.91 -1.85
N GLY A 65 12.72 10.13 -1.78
CA GLY A 65 11.71 10.67 -2.70
C GLY A 65 10.27 10.32 -2.33
N LYS A 66 10.03 9.57 -1.24
CA LYS A 66 8.71 9.41 -0.63
C LYS A 66 8.56 10.39 0.53
N ILE A 67 7.60 11.30 0.42
CA ILE A 67 7.31 12.30 1.44
C ILE A 67 6.28 11.73 2.41
N LEU A 68 6.68 11.58 3.67
CA LEU A 68 5.82 11.13 4.76
C LEU A 68 5.35 12.33 5.57
N LEU A 69 4.04 12.43 5.75
CA LEU A 69 3.38 13.47 6.51
C LEU A 69 2.69 12.85 7.72
N ASN A 70 2.91 13.43 8.89
CA ASN A 70 2.20 13.06 10.10
C ASN A 70 1.81 14.30 10.88
N CYS A 71 0.51 14.61 10.92
CA CYS A 71 -0.02 15.68 11.75
C CYS A 71 -0.44 15.11 13.10
N PHE A 72 0.16 15.59 14.19
CA PHE A 72 -0.19 15.14 15.55
C PHE A 72 -1.59 15.56 16.03
N ALA A 73 -2.26 16.45 15.30
CA ALA A 73 -3.66 16.81 15.54
C ALA A 73 -4.68 15.90 14.83
N GLY A 74 -4.22 14.99 13.95
CA GLY A 74 -5.08 14.00 13.28
C GLY A 74 -5.53 14.36 11.86
N CYS A 75 -5.01 15.43 11.24
CA CYS A 75 -5.29 15.72 9.84
C CYS A 75 -4.74 14.62 8.93
N SER A 76 -5.53 14.27 7.92
CA SER A 76 -5.13 13.31 6.89
C SER A 76 -4.10 13.92 5.93
N ALA A 77 -3.30 13.07 5.29
CA ALA A 77 -2.38 13.52 4.24
C ALA A 77 -3.14 14.24 3.09
N TYR A 78 -4.35 13.78 2.76
CA TYR A 78 -5.21 14.41 1.75
C TYR A 78 -5.52 15.87 2.08
N GLU A 79 -5.96 16.13 3.30
CA GLU A 79 -6.28 17.49 3.76
C GLU A 79 -5.05 18.39 3.76
N ILE A 80 -3.87 17.84 4.09
CA ILE A 80 -2.61 18.59 4.13
C ILE A 80 -2.19 19.01 2.74
N VAL A 81 -2.11 18.07 1.79
CA VAL A 81 -1.69 18.38 0.42
C VAL A 81 -2.71 19.29 -0.29
N SER A 82 -4.00 19.07 -0.05
CA SER A 82 -5.06 19.90 -0.64
C SER A 82 -4.97 21.35 -0.16
N ALA A 83 -4.62 21.57 1.11
CA ALA A 83 -4.45 22.92 1.67
C ALA A 83 -3.26 23.70 1.07
N VAL A 84 -2.27 22.99 0.53
CA VAL A 84 -1.09 23.56 -0.17
C VAL A 84 -1.19 23.41 -1.69
N GLY A 85 -2.38 23.07 -2.22
CA GLY A 85 -2.59 22.94 -3.67
C GLY A 85 -1.75 21.84 -4.34
N MET A 86 -1.39 20.80 -3.61
CA MET A 86 -0.69 19.62 -4.11
C MET A 86 -1.64 18.42 -4.19
N GLU A 87 -1.35 17.46 -5.06
CA GLU A 87 -2.03 16.17 -5.08
C GLU A 87 -1.25 15.13 -4.25
N ILE A 88 -1.94 14.08 -3.78
CA ILE A 88 -1.28 12.97 -3.06
C ILE A 88 -0.21 12.28 -3.89
N SER A 89 -0.37 12.25 -5.23
CA SER A 89 0.62 11.70 -6.15
C SER A 89 1.98 12.39 -6.03
N ASP A 90 1.99 13.68 -5.68
CA ASP A 90 3.21 14.49 -5.59
C ASP A 90 4.06 14.12 -4.37
N LEU A 91 3.51 13.35 -3.43
CA LEU A 91 4.25 12.80 -2.28
C LEU A 91 5.10 11.57 -2.64
N PHE A 92 4.95 11.03 -3.85
CA PHE A 92 5.62 9.81 -4.27
C PHE A 92 6.50 10.08 -5.50
N PRO A 93 7.61 9.33 -5.67
CA PRO A 93 8.43 9.48 -6.87
C PRO A 93 7.65 9.00 -8.10
N GLU A 94 7.84 9.66 -9.26
CA GLU A 94 7.36 9.17 -10.57
C GLU A 94 7.92 7.77 -10.79
N GLN A 95 7.05 6.77 -10.67
CA GLN A 95 7.31 5.36 -10.97
C GLN A 95 8.72 4.89 -10.60
N ARG A 96 8.93 4.55 -9.33
CA ARG A 96 9.68 3.31 -9.12
C ARG A 96 8.77 2.21 -9.64
N GLU A 97 9.18 1.55 -10.73
CA GLU A 97 8.71 0.20 -11.04
C GLU A 97 8.45 -0.49 -9.70
N TYR A 98 7.21 -0.94 -9.44
CA TYR A 98 6.93 -1.73 -8.26
C TYR A 98 7.98 -2.83 -8.27
N SER A 99 8.99 -2.68 -7.43
CA SER A 99 10.15 -3.51 -7.53
C SER A 99 9.66 -4.86 -7.06
N THR A 100 9.41 -5.76 -8.01
CA THR A 100 9.05 -7.17 -7.76
C THR A 100 10.13 -7.87 -6.91
N GLN A 101 11.24 -7.18 -6.65
CA GLN A 101 12.29 -7.45 -5.68
C GLN A 101 11.78 -7.94 -4.30
N ASN A 102 10.57 -7.58 -3.88
CA ASN A 102 9.95 -8.04 -2.62
C ASN A 102 8.65 -8.85 -2.81
N ILE A 103 8.40 -9.42 -4.00
CA ILE A 103 7.53 -10.60 -4.05
C ILE A 103 8.40 -11.73 -3.54
N SER A 104 8.12 -12.21 -2.32
CA SER A 104 8.81 -13.38 -1.79
C SER A 104 8.82 -14.45 -2.87
N LYS A 105 10.00 -14.99 -3.19
CA LYS A 105 10.15 -16.08 -4.18
C LYS A 105 9.20 -17.26 -3.90
N ASN A 106 8.68 -17.33 -2.68
CA ASN A 106 7.57 -18.16 -2.29
C ASN A 106 6.32 -17.29 -2.01
N PRO A 107 5.41 -17.12 -2.99
CA PRO A 107 4.18 -16.34 -2.79
C PRO A 107 3.23 -16.99 -1.78
N PHE A 108 3.41 -18.29 -1.51
CA PHE A 108 2.67 -19.05 -0.53
C PHE A 108 3.62 -19.58 0.55
N PRO A 109 3.50 -19.11 1.82
CA PRO A 109 4.24 -19.70 2.92
C PRO A 109 3.98 -21.20 3.04
N ALA A 110 5.02 -21.99 3.34
CA ALA A 110 4.91 -23.45 3.43
C ALA A 110 3.81 -23.89 4.43
N ALA A 111 3.61 -23.14 5.52
CA ALA A 111 2.55 -23.40 6.48
C ALA A 111 1.14 -23.30 5.86
N ASP A 112 0.91 -22.37 4.93
CA ASP A 112 -0.37 -22.24 4.23
C ASP A 112 -0.60 -23.40 3.26
N VAL A 113 0.45 -23.80 2.53
CA VAL A 113 0.39 -24.98 1.64
C VAL A 113 0.09 -26.25 2.44
N LEU A 114 0.74 -26.43 3.59
CA LEU A 114 0.49 -27.56 4.50
C LEU A 114 -0.94 -27.56 5.05
N ARG A 115 -1.49 -26.37 5.38
CA ARG A 115 -2.89 -26.23 5.78
C ARG A 115 -3.85 -26.64 4.66
N CYS A 116 -3.57 -26.25 3.41
CA CYS A 116 -4.41 -26.61 2.27
C CYS A 116 -4.49 -28.13 2.04
N ILE A 117 -3.40 -28.87 2.28
CA ILE A 117 -3.38 -30.33 2.08
C ILE A 117 -3.69 -31.14 3.34
N GLN A 118 -3.91 -30.50 4.48
CA GLN A 118 -4.01 -31.16 5.79
C GLN A 118 -5.07 -32.29 5.82
N VAL A 119 -6.26 -32.02 5.28
CA VAL A 119 -7.37 -32.99 5.27
C VAL A 119 -7.03 -34.20 4.41
N GLU A 120 -6.40 -33.97 3.26
CA GLU A 120 -6.02 -35.05 2.36
C GLU A 120 -4.91 -35.91 2.97
N ALA A 121 -3.93 -35.28 3.61
CA ALA A 121 -2.88 -35.98 4.33
C ALA A 121 -3.44 -36.83 5.48
N LEU A 122 -4.43 -36.32 6.22
CA LEU A 122 -5.08 -37.07 7.30
C LEU A 122 -5.80 -38.32 6.77
N ILE A 123 -6.50 -38.21 5.64
CA ILE A 123 -7.21 -39.34 5.02
C ILE A 123 -6.24 -40.43 4.57
N VAL A 124 -5.12 -40.03 3.96
CA VAL A 124 -4.04 -40.96 3.59
C VAL A 124 -3.47 -41.64 4.83
N ALA A 125 -3.20 -40.88 5.90
CA ALA A 125 -2.66 -41.43 7.14
C ALA A 125 -3.61 -42.42 7.83
N MET A 126 -4.91 -42.11 7.87
CA MET A 126 -5.93 -43.01 8.41
C MET A 126 -6.02 -44.31 7.59
N ALA A 127 -6.09 -44.20 6.26
CA ALA A 127 -6.13 -45.37 5.40
C ALA A 127 -4.86 -46.24 5.53
N ALA A 128 -3.68 -45.61 5.64
CA ALA A 128 -2.43 -46.33 5.87
C ALA A 128 -2.41 -47.05 7.23
N SER A 129 -2.97 -46.44 8.28
CA SER A 129 -3.11 -47.07 9.60
C SER A 129 -4.04 -48.28 9.58
N ASP A 130 -5.16 -48.20 8.86
CA ASP A 130 -6.09 -49.32 8.71
C ASP A 130 -5.44 -50.47 7.93
N ILE A 131 -4.76 -50.17 6.82
CA ILE A 131 -4.02 -51.16 6.01
C ILE A 131 -2.92 -51.84 6.86
N ALA A 132 -2.16 -51.07 7.64
CA ALA A 132 -1.09 -51.60 8.49
C ALA A 132 -1.60 -52.53 9.60
N LYS A 133 -2.91 -52.49 9.91
CA LYS A 133 -3.59 -53.36 10.87
C LYS A 133 -4.38 -54.48 10.19
N ASP A 134 -4.18 -54.70 8.89
CA ASP A 134 -4.93 -55.65 8.07
C ASP A 134 -6.46 -55.39 8.08
N ILE A 135 -6.88 -54.15 8.33
CA ILE A 135 -8.28 -53.75 8.27
C ILE A 135 -8.62 -53.42 6.82
N PRO A 136 -9.57 -54.14 6.18
CA PRO A 136 -9.93 -53.87 4.80
C PRO A 136 -10.67 -52.54 4.68
N LEU A 137 -10.24 -51.72 3.72
CA LEU A 137 -10.92 -50.47 3.40
C LEU A 137 -12.25 -50.73 2.68
N SER A 138 -13.32 -50.10 3.15
CA SER A 138 -14.59 -50.04 2.42
C SER A 138 -14.45 -49.29 1.09
N ASP A 139 -15.37 -49.52 0.15
CA ASP A 139 -15.33 -48.84 -1.14
C ASP A 139 -15.46 -47.32 -1.01
N LYS A 140 -16.19 -46.84 0.01
CA LYS A 140 -16.26 -45.40 0.35
C LYS A 140 -14.90 -44.85 0.79
N GLN A 141 -14.16 -45.59 1.62
CA GLN A 141 -12.81 -45.20 2.05
C GLN A 141 -11.83 -45.22 0.88
N LYS A 142 -11.87 -46.26 0.03
CA LYS A 142 -11.04 -46.35 -1.19
C LYS A 142 -11.27 -45.16 -2.13
N ASN A 143 -12.54 -44.83 -2.41
CA ASN A 143 -12.88 -43.69 -3.26
C ASN A 143 -12.39 -42.36 -2.67
N ARG A 144 -12.54 -42.18 -1.35
CA ARG A 144 -12.05 -40.96 -0.69
C ARG A 144 -10.52 -40.87 -0.66
N LEU A 145 -9.83 -42.00 -0.50
CA LEU A 145 -8.37 -42.11 -0.55
C LEU A 145 -7.83 -41.75 -1.94
N LEU A 146 -8.47 -42.22 -3.01
CA LEU A 146 -8.09 -41.88 -4.38
C LEU A 146 -8.19 -40.37 -4.65
N ILE A 147 -9.27 -39.73 -4.20
CA ILE A 147 -9.43 -38.26 -4.31
C ILE A 147 -8.34 -37.53 -3.52
N ALA A 148 -8.01 -38.01 -2.32
CA ALA A 148 -6.97 -37.41 -1.49
C ALA A 148 -5.59 -37.48 -2.16
N ALA A 149 -5.23 -38.65 -2.66
CA ALA A 149 -3.98 -38.85 -3.39
C ALA A 149 -3.89 -37.95 -4.63
N ALA A 150 -4.96 -37.83 -5.41
CA ALA A 150 -5.00 -36.96 -6.59
C ALA A 150 -4.81 -35.47 -6.24
N ARG A 151 -5.47 -35.00 -5.17
CA ARG A 151 -5.35 -33.61 -4.72
C ARG A 151 -3.96 -33.25 -4.20
N ILE A 152 -3.34 -34.17 -3.44
CA ILE A 152 -1.96 -33.99 -2.99
C ILE A 152 -1.00 -33.99 -4.18
N GLY A 153 -1.17 -34.91 -5.13
CA GLY A 153 -0.34 -34.97 -6.34
C GLY A 153 -0.44 -33.70 -7.19
N GLY A 154 -1.64 -33.10 -7.28
CA GLY A 154 -1.86 -31.83 -7.97
C GLY A 154 -1.28 -30.59 -7.25
N ALA A 155 -0.86 -30.70 -5.99
CA ALA A 155 -0.26 -29.58 -5.25
C ALA A 155 1.24 -29.40 -5.54
N TYR A 156 1.87 -30.32 -6.26
CA TYR A 156 3.30 -30.32 -6.60
C TYR A 156 3.58 -30.01 -8.08
N VAL A 157 2.55 -29.83 -8.90
CA VAL A 157 2.64 -29.55 -10.35
C VAL A 157 2.42 -28.06 -10.61
#